data_AF-A0A1H5TT30-F1
#
_entry.id   AF-A0A1H5TT30-F1
#
_cell.length_a   1.000
_cell.length_b   1.000
_cell.length_c   1.000
_cell.angle_alpha   90.00
_cell.angle_beta   90.00
_cell.angle_gamma   90.00
#
_symmetry.space_group_name_H-M   'P 1'
#
loop_
_entity.id
_entity.type
_entity.pdbx_description
1 polymer ?
#
loop_
_entity_poly.entity_id
_entity_poly.type
_entity_poly.pdbx_seq_one_letter_code
_entity_poly.pdbx_strand_id
1 'polypeptide(L)' 'MVTFIDQHRREHGVESICQQLPIAPSTYFAHKARQAEPAKQSLRHQRDQSL' A
#
# COMPACT_ATOMS: atom_id res chain seq x y z
N MET A 1 -2.41 -1.50 7.00
CA MET A 1 -0.96 -1.60 6.75
C MET A 1 -0.43 -0.37 6.01
N VAL A 2 -0.90 -0.09 4.80
CA VAL A 2 -0.39 1.05 3.99
C VAL A 2 -0.67 2.42 4.63
N THR A 3 -1.80 2.56 5.31
CA THR A 3 -2.15 3.77 6.08
C THR A 3 -1.16 4.07 7.20
N PHE A 4 -0.70 3.06 7.92
CA PHE A 4 0.33 3.21 8.97
C PHE A 4 1.66 3.67 8.37
N ILE A 5 2.09 3.06 7.26
CA ILE A 5 3.31 3.47 6.55
C ILE A 5 3.15 4.93 6.06
N ASP A 6 1.98 5.33 5.57
CA ASP A 6 1.74 6.70 5.11
C ASP A 6 1.83 7.76 6.19
N GLN A 7 1.39 7.42 7.40
CA GLN A 7 1.42 8.31 8.55
C GLN A 7 2.87 8.53 9.04
N HIS A 8 3.70 7.50 9.00
CA HIS A 8 5.04 7.54 9.59
C HIS A 8 6.20 7.68 8.58
N ARG A 9 5.95 7.52 7.27
CA ARG A 9 6.99 7.59 6.23
C ARG A 9 7.73 8.92 6.16
N ARG A 10 7.12 10.03 6.61
CA ARG A 10 7.76 11.35 6.61
C ARG A 10 8.86 11.47 7.67
N GLU A 11 8.70 10.75 8.78
CA GLU A 11 9.60 10.81 9.93
C GLU A 11 10.66 9.71 9.89
N HIS A 12 10.31 8.52 9.40
CA HIS A 12 11.18 7.35 9.46
C HIS A 12 11.58 6.78 8.08
N GLY A 13 10.94 7.22 7.00
CA GLY A 13 11.15 6.67 5.67
C GLY A 13 10.44 5.33 5.46
N VAL A 14 10.11 5.03 4.20
CA VAL A 14 9.33 3.83 3.84
C VAL A 14 10.14 2.54 4.05
N GLU A 15 11.43 2.55 3.71
CA GLU A 15 12.28 1.35 3.79
C GLU A 15 12.50 0.89 5.24
N SER A 16 12.75 1.83 6.16
CA SER A 16 12.90 1.54 7.60
C SER A 16 11.65 0.90 8.20
N ILE A 17 10.46 1.43 7.86
CA ILE A 17 9.18 0.87 8.33
C ILE A 17 8.91 -0.51 7.70
N CYS A 18 9.24 -0.70 6.42
CA CYS A 18 9.06 -1.99 5.74
C CYS A 18 9.93 -3.10 6.34
N GLN A 19 11.14 -2.76 6.82
CA GLN A 19 12.02 -3.70 7.54
C GLN A 19 11.43 -4.16 8.88
N GLN A 20 10.73 -3.28 9.60
CA GLN A 20 10.09 -3.62 10.88
C GLN A 20 8.76 -4.37 10.73
N LEU A 21 8.06 -4.19 9.60
CA LEU A 21 6.79 -4.88 9.27
C LEU A 21 6.98 -6.16 8.45
N PRO A 22 8.16 -6.78 8.52
CA PRO A 22 8.76 -7.66 7.49
C PRO A 22 8.04 -7.72 6.13
N ILE A 23 7.94 -6.59 5.43
CA ILE A 23 7.42 -6.54 4.06
C ILE A 23 8.46 -5.95 3.10
N ALA A 24 8.38 -6.33 1.83
CA ALA A 24 9.17 -5.66 0.80
C ALA A 24 8.62 -4.23 0.52
N PRO A 25 9.48 -3.21 0.34
CA PRO A 25 9.06 -1.87 -0.05
C PRO A 25 8.24 -1.85 -1.35
N SER A 26 8.53 -2.76 -2.29
CA SER A 26 7.77 -2.93 -3.53
C SER A 26 6.28 -3.22 -3.28
N THR A 27 5.95 -3.94 -2.21
CA THR A 27 4.56 -4.23 -1.82
C THR A 27 3.81 -2.96 -1.43
N TYR A 28 4.47 -2.03 -0.72
CA TYR A 28 3.90 -0.74 -0.38
C TYR A 28 3.60 0.09 -1.64
N PHE A 29 4.58 0.20 -2.55
CA PHE A 29 4.41 0.96 -3.79
C PHE A 29 3.35 0.34 -4.71
N ALA A 30 3.29 -0.99 -4.82
CA ALA A 30 2.26 -1.68 -5.59
C ALA A 30 0.84 -1.42 -5.05
N HIS A 31 0.69 -1.28 -3.73
CA HIS A 31 -0.59 -0.92 -3.12
C HIS A 31 -0.92 0.57 -3.30
N LYS A 32 0.10 1.44 -3.37
CA LYS A 32 -0.10 2.86 -3.71
C LYS A 32 -0.51 3.07 -5.16
N ALA A 33 0.13 2.37 -6.10
CA ALA A 33 -0.25 2.40 -7.51
C ALA A 33 -1.70 1.94 -7.73
N ARG A 34 -2.12 0.86 -7.06
CA ARG A 34 -3.51 0.38 -7.10
C ARG A 34 -4.51 1.39 -6.57
N GLN A 35 -4.18 2.12 -5.50
CA GLN A 35 -5.07 3.15 -4.94
C GLN A 35 -5.18 4.39 -5.84
N ALA A 36 -4.10 4.77 -6.53
CA ALA A 36 -4.11 5.89 -7.46
C ALA A 36 -4.93 5.60 -8.73
N GLU A 37 -5.00 4.33 -9.14
CA GLU A 37 -5.73 3.92 -10.34
C GLU A 37 -6.73 2.78 -10.03
N PRO A 38 -7.86 3.09 -9.35
CA PRO A 38 -8.87 2.09 -9.01
C PRO A 38 -9.44 1.36 -10.23
N ALA A 39 -9.54 2.06 -11.37
CA ALA A 39 -10.04 1.51 -12.63
C ALA A 39 -9.13 0.43 -13.25
N LYS A 40 -7.85 0.37 -12.86
CA LYS A 40 -6.89 -0.65 -13.32
C LYS A 40 -6.84 -1.88 -12.40
N GLN A 41 -7.60 -1.88 -11.30
CA GLN A 41 -7.70 -3.04 -10.42
C GLN A 41 -8.55 -4.12 -11.08
N SER A 42 -8.32 -5.39 -10.71
CA SER A 42 -9.13 -6.50 -11.21
C SER A 42 -10.59 -6.34 -10.79
N LEU A 43 -11.52 -6.85 -11.62
CA LEU A 43 -12.96 -6.81 -11.34
C LEU A 43 -13.31 -7.42 -9.98
N ARG A 44 -12.57 -8.44 -9.53
CA ARG A 44 -12.72 -9.02 -8.19
C ARG A 44 -12.34 -8.02 -7.10
N HIS A 45 -11.21 -7.31 -7.23
CA HIS A 45 -10.81 -6.30 -6.26
C HIS A 45 -11.85 -5.18 -6.14
N GLN A 46 -12.42 -4.75 -7.27
CA GLN A 46 -13.48 -3.73 -7.28
C GLN A 46 -14.74 -4.22 -6.57
N ARG A 47 -15.14 -5.47 -6.82
CA ARG A 47 -16.29 -6.10 -6.15
C ARG A 47 -16.06 -6.27 -4.64
N ASP A 48 -14.89 -6.75 -4.24
CA ASP A 48 -14.52 -6.96 -2.84
C ASP A 48 -14.43 -5.64 -2.04
N GLN A 49 -14.22 -4.49 -2.70
CA GLN A 49 -14.27 -3.17 -2.07
C GLN A 49 -15.70 -2.61 -1.90
N SER A 50 -16.65 -3.12 -2.68
CA SER A 50 -18.07 -2.72 -2.62
C SER A 50 -18.93 -3.59 -1.70
N LEU A 51 -18.32 -4.64 -1.12
CA LEU A 51 -18.91 -5.59 -0.17
C LEU A 51 -18.51 -5.21 1.26
#